data_AF-A0A2U3CCU3-F1
#
_entry.id   AF-A0A2U3CCU3-F1
#
_cell.length_a   1.000
_cell.length_b   1.000
_cell.length_c   1.000
_cell.angle_alpha   90.00
_cell.angle_beta   90.00
_cell.angle_gamma   90.00
#
_symmetry.space_group_name_H-M   'P 1'
#
loop_
_entity.id
_entity.type
_entity.pdbx_description
1 polymer ?
#
loop_
_entity_poly.entity_id
_entity_poly.type
_entity_poly.pdbx_seq_one_letter_code
_entity_poly.pdbx_strand_id
1 'polypeptide(L)'
;MSIQIGRNPWILIGLSSLEILFVILPAFIAGKIEKKGVREELTEMGFKKNQDSLIANLLKIFTGIGIGILLFATGGFIIYFFRDIIVKFIFGTSFVQHGDAGAILTQPIQPSIIQVIIIIVLQFLIIGICEEAFFRAFLINKFKNKMRLRYALIFSSIFFTLYHVPPFLVPITTTITFFGYYFSIGLLLSFIFIYFDYSIIPVSIAHSIFNILIIIL
;
A
#
# COMPACT_ATOMS: atom_id res chain seq x y z
N MET A 1 -15.14 -5.80 -17.86
CA MET A 1 -15.18 -7.04 -17.05
C MET A 1 -14.28 -6.79 -15.85
N SER A 2 -14.84 -6.78 -14.63
CA SER A 2 -14.06 -6.58 -13.40
C SER A 2 -13.27 -7.83 -13.05
N ILE A 3 -12.00 -7.71 -12.66
CA ILE A 3 -11.22 -8.82 -12.11
C ILE A 3 -11.68 -9.04 -10.66
N GLN A 4 -12.26 -10.20 -10.37
CA GLN A 4 -12.81 -10.53 -9.04
C GLN A 4 -11.91 -11.51 -8.30
N ILE A 5 -10.79 -11.01 -7.76
CA ILE A 5 -9.84 -11.84 -7.01
C ILE A 5 -10.50 -12.39 -5.73
N GLY A 6 -11.34 -11.58 -5.08
CA GLY A 6 -12.06 -11.96 -3.87
C GLY A 6 -13.12 -13.05 -4.03
N ARG A 7 -13.46 -13.45 -5.27
CA ARG A 7 -14.44 -14.54 -5.51
C ARG A 7 -13.96 -15.89 -4.99
N ASN A 8 -12.65 -16.12 -5.00
CA ASN A 8 -12.05 -17.31 -4.40
C ASN A 8 -11.02 -16.86 -3.34
N PRO A 9 -11.36 -16.91 -2.04
CA PRO A 9 -10.46 -16.48 -0.97
C PRO A 9 -9.09 -17.18 -0.98
N TRP A 10 -9.00 -18.43 -1.47
CA TRP A 10 -7.71 -19.12 -1.59
C TRP A 10 -6.82 -18.53 -2.67
N ILE A 11 -7.39 -18.04 -3.77
CA ILE A 11 -6.63 -17.30 -4.79
C ILE A 11 -6.13 -15.99 -4.20
N LEU A 12 -7.00 -15.26 -3.49
CA LEU A 12 -6.61 -14.03 -2.79
C LEU A 12 -5.45 -14.28 -1.81
N ILE A 13 -5.54 -15.33 -0.97
CA ILE A 13 -4.49 -15.75 -0.03
C ILE A 13 -3.18 -16.07 -0.77
N GLY A 14 -3.26 -16.83 -1.86
CA GLY A 14 -2.11 -17.20 -2.68
C GLY A 14 -1.42 -15.96 -3.28
N LEU A 15 -2.20 -15.07 -3.89
CA LEU A 15 -1.68 -13.82 -4.47
C LEU A 15 -1.13 -12.87 -3.39
N SER A 16 -1.80 -12.75 -2.25
CA SER A 16 -1.34 -11.95 -1.11
C SER A 16 0.00 -12.43 -0.57
N SER A 17 0.28 -13.73 -0.67
CA SER A 17 1.57 -14.30 -0.24
C SER A 17 2.71 -13.95 -1.22
N LEU A 18 2.39 -13.68 -2.49
CA LEU A 18 3.37 -13.27 -3.50
C LEU A 18 3.88 -11.83 -3.28
N GLU A 19 3.25 -11.05 -2.43
CA GLU A 19 3.69 -9.70 -2.05
C GLU A 19 5.11 -9.72 -1.43
N ILE A 20 5.58 -10.86 -0.92
CA ILE A 20 6.98 -11.01 -0.48
C ILE A 20 8.00 -10.69 -1.59
N LEU A 21 7.59 -10.80 -2.85
CA LEU A 21 8.41 -10.44 -4.01
C LEU A 21 8.74 -8.95 -4.05
N PHE A 22 7.94 -8.07 -3.44
CA PHE A 22 8.26 -6.64 -3.30
C PHE A 22 9.47 -6.36 -2.41
N VAL A 23 9.88 -7.33 -1.60
CA VAL A 23 11.10 -7.24 -0.81
C VAL A 23 12.23 -7.98 -1.51
N ILE A 24 11.99 -9.22 -1.94
CA ILE A 24 13.03 -10.10 -2.48
C ILE A 24 13.56 -9.58 -3.83
N LEU A 25 12.68 -9.27 -4.78
CA LEU A 25 13.12 -8.90 -6.13
C LEU A 25 13.87 -7.56 -6.16
N PRO A 26 13.38 -6.48 -5.54
CA PRO A 26 14.08 -5.20 -5.54
C PRO A 26 15.43 -5.29 -4.82
N ALA A 27 15.51 -5.98 -3.69
CA ALA A 27 16.77 -6.18 -2.97
C ALA A 27 17.79 -6.97 -3.81
N PHE A 28 17.35 -8.00 -4.53
CA PHE A 28 18.24 -8.77 -5.42
C PHE A 28 18.71 -7.96 -6.63
N ILE A 29 17.79 -7.27 -7.32
CA ILE A 29 18.09 -6.48 -8.51
C ILE A 29 19.00 -5.30 -8.15
N ALA A 30 18.64 -4.53 -7.12
CA ALA A 30 19.43 -3.40 -6.66
C ALA A 30 20.81 -3.84 -6.15
N GLY A 31 20.88 -4.91 -5.36
CA GLY A 31 22.15 -5.46 -4.89
C GLY A 31 23.09 -5.82 -6.04
N LYS A 32 22.55 -6.40 -7.13
CA LYS A 32 23.34 -6.71 -8.34
C LYS A 32 23.81 -5.45 -9.08
N ILE A 33 22.96 -4.42 -9.19
CA ILE A 33 23.28 -3.17 -9.90
C ILE A 33 24.28 -2.33 -9.09
N GLU A 34 24.07 -2.19 -7.78
CA GLU A 34 24.88 -1.37 -6.87
C GLU A 34 26.11 -2.12 -6.33
N LYS A 35 26.27 -3.40 -6.67
CA LYS A 35 27.32 -4.30 -6.14
C LYS A 35 27.32 -4.41 -4.61
N LYS A 36 26.12 -4.40 -4.02
CA LYS A 36 25.86 -4.57 -2.59
C LYS A 36 25.30 -5.96 -2.28
N GLY A 37 25.45 -6.40 -1.04
CA GLY A 37 24.82 -7.63 -0.59
C GLY A 37 23.30 -7.47 -0.43
N VAL A 38 22.52 -8.53 -0.73
CA VAL A 38 21.05 -8.52 -0.52
C VAL A 38 20.68 -8.14 0.91
N ARG A 39 21.47 -8.58 1.90
CA ARG A 39 21.25 -8.22 3.32
C ARG A 39 21.38 -6.72 3.58
N GLU A 40 22.29 -6.05 2.89
CA GLU A 40 22.47 -4.60 2.99
C GLU A 40 21.25 -3.88 2.40
N GLU A 41 20.78 -4.32 1.24
CA GLU A 41 19.54 -3.81 0.64
C GLU A 41 18.33 -4.02 1.56
N LEU A 42 18.15 -5.21 2.14
CA LEU A 42 17.09 -5.47 3.12
C LEU A 42 17.19 -4.53 4.35
N THR A 43 18.40 -4.20 4.78
CA THR A 43 18.63 -3.25 5.87
C THR A 43 18.21 -1.83 5.45
N GLU A 44 18.50 -1.41 4.22
CA GLU A 44 18.04 -0.13 3.64
C GLU A 44 16.50 -0.09 3.46
N MET A 45 15.87 -1.25 3.26
CA MET A 45 14.41 -1.44 3.22
C MET A 45 13.74 -1.45 4.60
N GLY A 46 14.51 -1.21 5.67
CA GLY A 46 13.97 -1.10 7.03
C GLY A 46 14.02 -2.39 7.85
N PHE A 47 14.51 -3.50 7.29
CA PHE A 47 14.71 -4.77 8.02
C PHE A 47 16.02 -4.76 8.84
N LYS A 48 16.21 -3.71 9.64
CA LYS A 48 17.35 -3.58 10.55
C LYS A 48 16.99 -4.06 11.94
N LYS A 49 17.99 -4.53 12.70
CA LYS A 49 17.80 -4.82 14.13
C LYS A 49 17.36 -3.53 14.82
N ASN A 50 16.19 -3.57 15.44
CA ASN A 50 15.64 -2.42 16.11
C ASN A 50 16.47 -2.10 17.36
N GLN A 51 16.87 -0.84 17.50
CA GLN A 51 17.63 -0.34 18.65
C GLN A 51 16.72 0.38 19.66
N ASP A 52 15.47 0.62 19.28
CA ASP A 52 14.49 1.28 20.14
C ASP A 52 14.14 0.41 21.34
N SER A 53 13.83 1.05 22.47
CA SER A 53 13.30 0.36 23.65
C SER A 53 11.96 -0.31 23.34
N LEU A 54 11.61 -1.34 24.13
CA LEU A 54 10.34 -2.04 23.98
C LEU A 54 9.14 -1.07 24.08
N ILE A 55 9.21 -0.08 24.98
CA ILE A 55 8.16 0.93 25.16
C ILE A 55 8.02 1.79 23.90
N ALA A 56 9.13 2.26 23.31
CA ALA A 56 9.10 3.05 22.08
C ALA A 56 8.48 2.26 20.91
N ASN A 57 8.76 0.96 20.82
CA ASN A 57 8.16 0.08 19.81
C ASN A 57 6.66 -0.12 20.01
N LEU A 58 6.23 -0.32 21.25
CA LEU A 58 4.80 -0.39 21.57
C LEU A 58 4.09 0.91 21.20
N LEU A 59 4.67 2.07 21.52
CA LEU A 59 4.10 3.36 21.15
C LEU A 59 3.98 3.52 19.63
N LYS A 60 4.98 3.09 18.85
CA LYS A 60 4.90 3.08 17.37
C LYS A 60 3.77 2.19 16.86
N ILE A 61 3.60 1.00 17.45
CA ILE A 61 2.50 0.08 17.08
C ILE A 61 1.15 0.71 17.40
N PHE A 62 0.93 1.20 18.62
CA PHE A 62 -0.35 1.82 19.00
C PHE A 62 -0.66 3.07 18.17
N THR A 63 0.36 3.88 17.89
CA THR A 63 0.18 5.05 17.03
C THR A 63 -0.15 4.64 15.59
N GLY A 64 0.51 3.61 15.06
CA GLY A 64 0.18 3.01 13.77
C GLY A 64 -1.27 2.53 13.72
N ILE A 65 -1.76 1.86 14.76
CA ILE A 65 -3.16 1.43 14.86
C ILE A 65 -4.11 2.63 14.81
N GLY A 66 -3.85 3.65 15.64
CA GLY A 66 -4.68 4.87 15.67
C GLY A 66 -4.70 5.58 14.31
N ILE A 67 -3.55 5.68 13.64
CA ILE A 67 -3.45 6.27 12.30
C ILE A 67 -4.19 5.41 11.27
N GLY A 68 -4.09 4.08 11.32
CA GLY A 68 -4.82 3.19 10.40
C GLY A 68 -6.34 3.34 10.51
N ILE A 69 -6.86 3.46 11.74
CA ILE A 69 -8.28 3.75 11.99
C ILE A 69 -8.67 5.12 11.43
N LEU A 70 -7.83 6.14 11.63
CA LEU A 70 -8.06 7.48 11.09
C LEU A 70 -8.05 7.49 9.56
N LEU A 71 -7.11 6.76 8.93
CA LEU A 71 -7.06 6.59 7.47
C LEU A 71 -8.32 5.91 6.96
N PHE A 72 -8.85 4.91 7.66
CA PHE A 72 -10.12 4.26 7.29
C PHE A 72 -11.28 5.25 7.38
N ALA A 73 -11.42 5.96 8.50
CA ALA A 73 -12.48 6.94 8.72
C ALA A 73 -12.46 8.09 7.69
N THR A 74 -11.27 8.52 7.27
CA THR A 74 -11.09 9.61 6.30
C THR A 74 -11.03 9.13 4.85
N GLY A 75 -10.73 7.86 4.61
CA GLY A 75 -10.58 7.27 3.27
C GLY A 75 -11.84 7.41 2.42
N GLY A 76 -13.02 7.23 3.04
CA GLY A 76 -14.32 7.46 2.41
C GLY A 76 -14.51 8.90 1.91
N PHE A 77 -14.01 9.88 2.65
CA PHE A 77 -14.04 11.28 2.22
C PHE A 77 -13.06 11.54 1.06
N ILE A 78 -11.86 10.94 1.11
CA ILE A 78 -10.86 11.09 0.04
C ILE A 78 -11.39 10.51 -1.27
N ILE A 79 -11.92 9.29 -1.27
CA ILE A 79 -12.48 8.68 -2.48
C ILE A 79 -13.67 9.47 -3.01
N TYR A 80 -14.57 9.94 -2.15
CA TYR A 80 -15.69 10.79 -2.55
C TYR A 80 -15.22 12.08 -3.22
N PHE A 81 -14.24 12.76 -2.63
CA PHE A 81 -13.69 14.01 -3.18
C PHE A 81 -13.07 13.80 -4.56
N PHE A 82 -12.21 12.80 -4.74
CA PHE A 82 -11.55 12.59 -6.03
C PHE A 82 -12.48 11.97 -7.08
N ARG A 83 -13.23 10.93 -6.73
CA ARG A 83 -14.09 10.21 -7.67
C ARG A 83 -15.38 10.97 -7.97
N ASP A 84 -16.15 11.28 -6.93
CA ASP A 84 -17.53 11.75 -7.08
C ASP A 84 -17.64 13.26 -7.27
N ILE A 85 -16.63 14.03 -6.83
CA ILE A 85 -16.53 15.46 -7.13
C ILE A 85 -15.65 15.67 -8.36
N ILE A 86 -14.34 15.42 -8.28
CA ILE A 86 -13.42 15.82 -9.36
C ILE A 86 -13.66 15.03 -10.66
N VAL A 87 -13.54 13.71 -10.63
CA VAL A 87 -13.63 12.89 -11.86
C VAL A 87 -15.03 12.95 -12.45
N LYS A 88 -16.07 12.82 -11.62
CA LYS A 88 -17.47 12.92 -12.08
C LYS A 88 -17.80 14.29 -12.66
N PHE A 89 -17.27 15.38 -12.10
CA PHE A 89 -17.46 16.73 -12.64
C PHE A 89 -16.78 16.90 -14.00
N ILE A 90 -15.56 16.41 -14.17
CA ILE A 90 -14.77 16.59 -15.39
C ILE A 90 -15.24 15.64 -16.51
N PHE A 91 -15.54 14.37 -16.20
CA PHE A 91 -15.78 13.32 -17.18
C PHE A 91 -17.22 12.76 -17.19
N GLY A 92 -18.05 13.14 -16.22
CA GLY A 92 -19.44 12.71 -16.11
C GLY A 92 -19.66 11.37 -15.40
N THR A 93 -20.92 11.07 -15.10
CA THR A 93 -21.33 9.86 -14.36
C THR A 93 -21.02 8.56 -15.10
N SER A 94 -21.17 8.54 -16.42
CA SER A 94 -20.90 7.34 -17.23
C SER A 94 -19.42 6.95 -17.17
N PHE A 95 -18.50 7.92 -17.09
CA PHE A 95 -17.07 7.64 -16.96
C PHE A 95 -16.75 6.96 -15.62
N VAL A 96 -17.29 7.49 -14.52
CA VAL A 96 -17.12 6.91 -13.19
C VAL A 96 -17.70 5.48 -13.13
N GLN A 97 -18.89 5.26 -13.69
CA GLN A 97 -19.50 3.93 -13.75
C GLN A 97 -18.63 2.92 -14.53
N HIS A 98 -18.03 3.32 -15.64
CA HIS A 98 -17.07 2.48 -16.36
C HIS A 98 -15.79 2.24 -15.55
N GLY A 99 -15.33 3.25 -14.80
CA GLY A 99 -14.19 3.13 -13.89
C GLY A 99 -14.44 2.10 -12.78
N ASP A 100 -15.58 2.21 -12.09
CA ASP A 100 -16.01 1.28 -11.04
C ASP A 100 -16.17 -0.15 -11.60
N ALA A 101 -16.78 -0.31 -12.78
CA ALA A 101 -16.97 -1.62 -13.42
C ALA A 101 -15.66 -2.30 -13.87
N GLY A 102 -14.56 -1.55 -13.97
CA GLY A 102 -13.22 -2.05 -14.29
C GLY A 102 -12.32 -2.28 -13.08
N ALA A 103 -12.78 -1.95 -11.87
CA ALA A 103 -12.00 -2.10 -10.65
C ALA A 103 -11.68 -3.58 -10.33
N ILE A 104 -10.54 -3.81 -9.68
CA ILE A 104 -10.16 -5.11 -9.14
C ILE A 104 -10.81 -5.26 -7.76
N LEU A 105 -11.72 -6.22 -7.61
CA LEU A 105 -12.39 -6.47 -6.34
C LEU A 105 -11.58 -7.48 -5.51
N THR A 106 -11.04 -6.99 -4.39
CA THR A 106 -10.23 -7.77 -3.44
C THR A 106 -10.99 -8.16 -2.17
N GLN A 107 -12.21 -7.65 -1.97
CA GLN A 107 -13.06 -8.05 -0.86
C GLN A 107 -13.51 -9.52 -1.04
N PRO A 108 -13.25 -10.40 -0.06
CA PRO A 108 -13.62 -11.80 -0.17
C PRO A 108 -15.14 -11.98 -0.13
N ILE A 109 -15.68 -12.79 -1.05
CA ILE A 109 -17.11 -13.11 -1.10
C ILE A 109 -17.35 -14.37 -0.24
N GLN A 110 -18.08 -14.22 0.86
CA GLN A 110 -18.43 -15.31 1.80
C GLN A 110 -17.23 -16.15 2.29
N PRO A 111 -16.15 -15.53 2.83
CA PRO A 111 -15.03 -16.29 3.36
C PRO A 111 -15.43 -17.08 4.61
N SER A 112 -14.80 -18.24 4.81
CA SER A 112 -14.86 -18.93 6.10
C SER A 112 -14.09 -18.15 7.17
N ILE A 113 -14.41 -18.37 8.45
CA ILE A 113 -13.70 -17.73 9.58
C ILE A 113 -12.20 -17.98 9.51
N ILE A 114 -11.80 -19.20 9.13
CA ILE A 114 -10.39 -19.56 8.97
C ILE A 114 -9.73 -18.73 7.86
N GLN A 115 -10.40 -18.52 6.74
CA GLN A 115 -9.88 -17.69 5.64
C GLN A 115 -9.76 -16.22 6.05
N VAL A 116 -10.74 -15.68 6.79
CA VAL A 116 -10.66 -14.31 7.33
C VAL A 116 -9.46 -14.16 8.25
N ILE A 117 -9.23 -15.11 9.18
CA ILE A 117 -8.08 -15.10 10.08
C ILE A 117 -6.77 -15.12 9.28
N ILE A 118 -6.66 -15.99 8.27
CA ILE A 118 -5.46 -16.06 7.41
C ILE A 118 -5.24 -14.72 6.70
N ILE A 119 -6.28 -14.14 6.11
CA ILE A 119 -6.19 -12.85 5.42
C ILE A 119 -5.71 -11.75 6.38
N ILE A 120 -6.27 -11.66 7.59
CA ILE A 120 -5.85 -10.67 8.60
C ILE A 120 -4.38 -10.86 8.97
N VAL A 121 -3.94 -12.11 9.18
CA VAL A 121 -2.53 -12.40 9.49
C VAL A 121 -1.62 -11.98 8.33
N LEU A 122 -2.02 -12.26 7.09
CA LEU A 122 -1.27 -11.85 5.90
C LEU A 122 -1.19 -10.33 5.75
N GLN A 123 -2.23 -9.59 6.13
CA GLN A 123 -2.21 -8.12 6.12
C GLN A 123 -1.09 -7.56 7.00
N PHE A 124 -0.86 -8.14 8.18
CA PHE A 124 0.20 -7.69 9.09
C PHE A 124 1.59 -8.23 8.73
N LEU A 125 1.69 -9.51 8.38
CA LEU A 125 2.99 -10.16 8.23
C LEU A 125 3.59 -9.99 6.83
N ILE A 126 2.75 -9.84 5.82
CA ILE A 126 3.21 -9.80 4.43
C ILE A 126 2.84 -8.47 3.80
N ILE A 127 1.55 -8.17 3.60
CA ILE A 127 1.11 -7.06 2.74
C ILE A 127 1.63 -5.72 3.27
N GLY A 128 1.24 -5.33 4.49
CA GLY A 128 1.65 -4.04 5.05
C GLY A 128 3.16 -3.91 5.27
N ILE A 129 3.87 -5.00 5.53
CA ILE A 129 5.34 -4.93 5.68
C ILE A 129 6.02 -4.82 4.31
N CYS A 130 5.65 -5.68 3.36
CA CYS A 130 6.33 -5.78 2.06
C CYS A 130 6.04 -4.57 1.17
N GLU A 131 4.78 -4.11 1.13
CA GLU A 131 4.43 -2.92 0.38
C GLU A 131 5.12 -1.67 0.95
N GLU A 132 5.08 -1.46 2.26
CA GLU A 132 5.76 -0.30 2.87
C GLU A 132 7.28 -0.38 2.77
N ALA A 133 7.86 -1.58 2.91
CA ALA A 133 9.30 -1.77 2.68
C ALA A 133 9.70 -1.39 1.25
N PHE A 134 8.88 -1.71 0.25
CA PHE A 134 9.15 -1.35 -1.14
C PHE A 134 8.85 0.13 -1.44
N PHE A 135 7.60 0.55 -1.30
CA PHE A 135 7.20 1.89 -1.72
C PHE A 135 7.83 2.96 -0.84
N ARG A 136 7.98 2.72 0.47
CA ARG A 136 8.44 3.76 1.41
C ARG A 136 9.92 3.61 1.64
N ALA A 137 10.36 2.50 2.22
CA ALA A 137 11.77 2.37 2.56
C ALA A 137 12.66 2.27 1.32
N PHE A 138 12.37 1.42 0.35
CA PHE A 138 13.21 1.26 -0.84
C PHE A 138 13.13 2.48 -1.78
N LEU A 139 11.95 2.77 -2.36
CA LEU A 139 11.85 3.80 -3.40
C LEU A 139 12.21 5.20 -2.89
N ILE A 140 11.73 5.60 -1.69
CA ILE A 140 12.03 6.94 -1.16
C ILE A 140 13.53 7.05 -0.86
N ASN A 141 14.16 6.04 -0.27
CA ASN A 141 15.60 6.09 0.02
C ASN A 141 16.45 6.09 -1.27
N LYS A 142 16.10 5.29 -2.27
CA LYS A 142 16.83 5.26 -3.54
C LYS A 142 16.66 6.58 -4.32
N PHE A 143 15.46 7.16 -4.34
CA PHE A 143 15.22 8.42 -5.03
C PHE A 143 15.76 9.64 -4.28
N LYS A 144 15.66 9.73 -2.94
CA LYS A 144 16.15 10.91 -2.19
C LYS A 144 17.66 11.11 -2.33
N ASN A 145 18.41 10.06 -2.67
CA ASN A 145 19.84 10.14 -2.97
C ASN A 145 20.14 10.77 -4.34
N LYS A 146 19.14 10.87 -5.23
CA LYS A 146 19.27 11.38 -6.61
C LYS A 146 18.44 12.63 -6.88
N MET A 147 17.43 12.91 -6.06
CA MET A 147 16.52 14.04 -6.23
C MET A 147 16.03 14.58 -4.87
N ARG A 148 15.41 15.77 -4.87
CA ARG A 148 14.85 16.35 -3.64
C ARG A 148 13.77 15.44 -3.04
N LEU A 149 13.72 15.35 -1.72
CA LEU A 149 12.80 14.49 -0.96
C LEU A 149 11.35 14.59 -1.46
N ARG A 150 10.84 15.81 -1.67
CA ARG A 150 9.47 16.03 -2.18
C ARG A 150 9.15 15.26 -3.47
N TYR A 151 10.12 15.15 -4.38
CA TYR A 151 9.94 14.41 -5.63
C TYR A 151 10.00 12.90 -5.39
N ALA A 152 10.86 12.43 -4.48
CA ALA A 152 10.90 11.04 -4.06
C ALA A 152 9.54 10.58 -3.48
N LEU A 153 8.88 11.41 -2.68
CA LEU A 153 7.53 11.12 -2.15
C LEU A 153 6.47 11.06 -3.25
N ILE A 154 6.51 12.02 -4.18
CA ILE A 154 5.59 12.04 -5.32
C ILE A 154 5.77 10.77 -6.16
N PHE A 155 7.00 10.42 -6.54
CA PHE A 155 7.26 9.21 -7.33
C PHE A 155 6.85 7.94 -6.61
N SER A 156 7.21 7.78 -5.33
CA SER A 156 6.76 6.64 -4.51
C SER A 156 5.23 6.51 -4.52
N SER A 157 4.51 7.61 -4.33
CA SER A 157 3.04 7.62 -4.30
C SER A 157 2.41 7.34 -5.67
N ILE A 158 3.05 7.77 -6.78
CA ILE A 158 2.66 7.40 -8.14
C ILE A 158 2.83 5.89 -8.34
N PHE A 159 3.97 5.31 -7.97
CA PHE A 159 4.19 3.86 -8.10
C PHE A 159 3.20 3.06 -7.25
N PHE A 160 2.91 3.50 -6.03
CA PHE A 160 1.88 2.91 -5.17
C PHE A 160 0.49 2.95 -5.83
N THR A 161 0.14 4.07 -6.46
CA THR A 161 -1.12 4.23 -7.19
C THR A 161 -1.20 3.29 -8.39
N LEU A 162 -0.15 3.26 -9.21
CA LEU A 162 -0.10 2.40 -10.39
C LEU A 162 -0.07 0.92 -10.04
N TYR A 163 0.41 0.55 -8.85
CA TYR A 163 0.29 -0.82 -8.36
C TYR A 163 -1.17 -1.20 -8.04
N HIS A 164 -1.96 -0.27 -7.47
CA HIS A 164 -3.37 -0.50 -7.14
C HIS A 164 -4.31 -0.40 -8.35
N VAL A 165 -3.96 0.44 -9.33
CA VAL A 165 -4.69 0.58 -10.60
C VAL A 165 -3.77 0.44 -11.81
N PRO A 166 -3.21 -0.77 -12.03
CA PRO A 166 -2.22 -1.01 -13.07
C PRO A 166 -2.81 -0.82 -14.46
N PRO A 167 -2.37 0.19 -15.23
CA PRO A 167 -3.03 0.59 -16.49
C PRO A 167 -2.94 -0.48 -17.59
N PHE A 168 -2.17 -1.55 -17.38
CA PHE A 168 -2.07 -2.71 -18.26
C PHE A 168 -3.00 -3.88 -17.87
N LEU A 169 -3.60 -3.87 -16.66
CA LEU A 169 -4.58 -4.87 -16.22
C LEU A 169 -5.99 -4.28 -16.07
N VAL A 170 -6.11 -2.99 -15.76
CA VAL A 170 -7.40 -2.30 -15.64
C VAL A 170 -7.57 -1.25 -16.75
N PRO A 171 -8.82 -0.94 -17.14
CA PRO A 171 -9.09 0.16 -18.07
C PRO A 171 -8.49 1.49 -17.59
N ILE A 172 -8.04 2.32 -18.53
CA ILE A 172 -7.54 3.67 -18.22
C ILE A 172 -8.57 4.51 -17.46
N THR A 173 -9.87 4.28 -17.72
CA THR A 173 -10.97 4.90 -16.98
C THR A 173 -10.91 4.55 -15.49
N THR A 174 -10.64 3.30 -15.13
CA THR A 174 -10.44 2.85 -13.75
C THR A 174 -9.21 3.51 -13.14
N THR A 175 -8.07 3.53 -13.86
CA THR A 175 -6.87 4.21 -13.37
C THR A 175 -7.12 5.67 -13.06
N ILE A 176 -7.73 6.43 -13.97
CA ILE A 176 -8.05 7.85 -13.75
C ILE A 176 -9.04 8.03 -12.59
N THR A 177 -10.07 7.17 -12.51
CA THR A 177 -11.14 7.25 -11.50
C THR A 177 -10.60 7.12 -10.08
N PHE A 178 -9.65 6.22 -9.84
CA PHE A 178 -9.10 5.98 -8.50
C PHE A 178 -7.70 6.56 -8.27
N PHE A 179 -7.09 7.21 -9.27
CA PHE A 179 -5.74 7.75 -9.16
C PHE A 179 -5.58 8.67 -7.95
N GLY A 180 -6.47 9.67 -7.82
CA GLY A 180 -6.39 10.65 -6.74
C GLY A 180 -6.54 10.04 -5.35
N TYR A 181 -7.35 9.00 -5.22
CA TYR A 181 -7.55 8.26 -3.97
C TYR A 181 -6.27 7.53 -3.55
N TYR A 182 -5.77 6.60 -4.38
CA TYR A 182 -4.57 5.84 -4.04
C TYR A 182 -3.32 6.72 -3.93
N PHE A 183 -3.22 7.78 -4.74
CA PHE A 183 -2.13 8.73 -4.66
C PHE A 183 -2.11 9.48 -3.32
N SER A 184 -3.28 9.90 -2.85
CA SER A 184 -3.42 10.58 -1.56
C SER A 184 -3.07 9.66 -0.40
N ILE A 185 -3.57 8.42 -0.40
CA ILE A 185 -3.17 7.40 0.59
C ILE A 185 -1.66 7.14 0.52
N GLY A 186 -1.11 7.03 -0.69
CA GLY A 186 0.32 6.89 -0.96
C GLY A 186 1.16 7.99 -0.29
N LEU A 187 0.74 9.24 -0.45
CA LEU A 187 1.38 10.42 0.14
C LEU A 187 1.23 10.44 1.66
N LEU A 188 0.05 10.15 2.20
CA LEU A 188 -0.18 10.12 3.64
C LEU A 188 0.73 9.09 4.33
N LEU A 189 0.82 7.88 3.78
CA LEU A 189 1.75 6.84 4.26
C LEU A 189 3.21 7.28 4.13
N SER A 190 3.57 7.99 3.06
CA SER A 190 4.91 8.58 2.92
C SER A 190 5.22 9.63 3.99
N PHE A 191 4.25 10.47 4.36
CA PHE A 191 4.42 11.44 5.45
C PHE A 191 4.52 10.77 6.81
N ILE A 192 3.73 9.73 7.08
CA ILE A 192 3.83 8.92 8.30
C ILE A 192 5.24 8.32 8.39
N PHE A 193 5.74 7.73 7.31
CA PHE A 193 7.09 7.15 7.26
C PHE A 193 8.18 8.17 7.60
N ILE A 194 8.11 9.39 7.06
CA ILE A 194 9.06 10.47 7.40
C ILE A 194 8.89 10.93 8.85
N TYR A 195 7.65 11.10 9.30
CA TYR A 195 7.34 11.57 10.65
C TYR A 195 7.92 10.63 11.73
N PHE A 196 7.99 9.34 11.45
CA PHE A 196 8.61 8.33 12.32
C PHE A 196 10.06 8.00 11.94
N ASP A 197 10.82 8.97 11.44
CA ASP A 197 12.25 8.87 11.13
C ASP A 197 12.59 7.66 10.25
N TYR A 198 11.82 7.44 9.19
CA TYR A 198 12.00 6.34 8.24
C TYR A 198 11.83 4.96 8.89
N SER A 199 11.02 4.85 9.95
CA SER A 199 10.62 3.57 10.56
C SER A 199 9.45 2.95 9.80
N ILE A 200 9.61 1.71 9.34
CA ILE A 200 8.55 0.98 8.65
C ILE A 200 7.43 0.50 9.60
N ILE A 201 7.73 0.31 10.89
CA ILE A 201 6.78 -0.27 11.85
C ILE A 201 5.44 0.49 11.90
N PRO A 202 5.40 1.80 12.25
CA PRO A 202 4.14 2.51 12.41
C PRO A 202 3.36 2.62 11.08
N VAL A 203 4.06 2.80 9.95
CA VAL A 203 3.41 2.93 8.64
C VAL A 203 2.86 1.58 8.15
N SER A 204 3.60 0.47 8.35
CA SER A 204 3.12 -0.88 8.03
C SER A 204 1.90 -1.24 8.85
N ILE A 205 1.92 -0.97 10.16
CA ILE A 205 0.75 -1.23 11.03
C ILE A 205 -0.45 -0.36 10.62
N ALA A 206 -0.24 0.92 10.32
CA ALA A 206 -1.30 1.81 9.85
C ALA A 206 -1.93 1.30 8.55
N HIS A 207 -1.11 0.88 7.58
CA HIS A 207 -1.60 0.33 6.32
C HIS A 207 -2.32 -1.02 6.53
N SER A 208 -1.77 -1.94 7.31
CA SER A 208 -2.42 -3.22 7.62
C SER A 208 -3.79 -3.01 8.26
N ILE A 209 -3.88 -2.14 9.27
CA ILE A 209 -5.16 -1.82 9.95
C ILE A 209 -6.15 -1.21 8.97
N PHE A 210 -5.71 -0.25 8.15
CA PHE A 210 -6.55 0.34 7.11
C PHE A 210 -7.14 -0.72 6.18
N ASN A 211 -6.31 -1.63 5.66
CA ASN A 211 -6.76 -2.70 4.77
C ASN A 211 -7.70 -3.69 5.47
N ILE A 212 -7.38 -4.09 6.71
CA ILE A 212 -8.22 -4.98 7.50
C ILE A 212 -9.61 -4.39 7.71
N LEU A 213 -9.68 -3.09 8.05
CA LEU A 213 -10.96 -2.41 8.23
C LEU A 213 -11.78 -2.37 6.93
N ILE A 214 -11.15 -2.10 5.78
CA ILE A 214 -11.82 -2.17 4.46
C ILE A 214 -12.34 -3.58 4.12
N ILE A 215 -11.65 -4.62 4.61
CA ILE A 215 -12.05 -6.01 4.35
C ILE A 215 -13.22 -6.43 5.24
N ILE A 216 -13.28 -5.94 6.48
CA ILE A 216 -14.24 -6.39 7.49
C ILE A 216 -15.50 -5.51 7.55
N LEU A 217 -15.38 -4.21 7.25
CA LEU A 217 -16.44 -3.20 7.37
C LEU A 217 -16.85 -2.66 6.00
#